data_AF-X1VUF0-F1
#
_entry.id   AF-X1VUF0-F1
#
_cell.length_a   1.000
_cell.length_b   1.000
_cell.length_c   1.000
_cell.angle_alpha   90.00
_cell.angle_beta   90.00
_cell.angle_gamma   90.00
#
_symmetry.space_group_name_H-M   'P 1'
#
loop_
_entity.id
_entity.type
_entity.pdbx_description
1 polymer ?
#
loop_
_entity_poly.entity_id
_entity_poly.type
_entity_poly.pdbx_seq_one_letter_code
_entity_poly.pdbx_strand_id
1 'polypeptide(L)'
;EKFLIKFESRLKNEKLYNFELLKILVKYHHSTKKKLAAESNYYKKQSEEEKDKVWGLLKIIKDADSYSCKERDVEEQSRRDHSGKVAPLDSIFSQISLGSKNDKDVKISDKYYRYRINSINPLYSFPDKFTTLDKNEIIDHVMKFENNLPDFSKLTAFKGMLNVWLNLLEEYTWCIPSDTRYEKSDVSLFDHLRSTSAIAACLFNRHILEISKSK
;
A
#
# COMPACT_ATOMS: atom_id res chain seq x y z
N GLU A 1 -0.92 10.76 8.44
CA GLU A 1 -1.43 11.18 9.76
C GLU A 1 -2.81 11.82 9.69
N LYS A 2 -3.09 12.78 8.80
CA LYS A 2 -4.41 13.42 8.66
C LYS A 2 -5.59 12.44 8.54
N PHE A 3 -5.44 11.37 7.77
CA PHE A 3 -6.48 10.34 7.62
C PHE A 3 -6.82 9.61 8.94
N LEU A 4 -5.80 9.09 9.64
CA LEU A 4 -6.00 8.36 10.90
C LEU A 4 -6.61 9.24 11.99
N ILE A 5 -6.26 10.53 12.03
CA ILE A 5 -6.87 11.52 12.94
C ILE A 5 -8.32 11.78 12.53
N LYS A 6 -8.58 12.06 11.24
CA LYS A 6 -9.92 12.37 10.72
C LYS A 6 -10.93 11.26 11.01
N PHE A 7 -10.50 10.00 10.91
CA PHE A 7 -11.38 8.83 11.09
C PHE A 7 -11.12 8.07 12.38
N GLU A 8 -10.45 8.67 13.36
CA GLU A 8 -10.08 7.97 14.60
C GLU A 8 -11.28 7.29 15.27
N SER A 9 -12.42 7.97 15.39
CA SER A 9 -13.62 7.41 16.02
C SER A 9 -14.16 6.15 15.32
N ARG A 10 -14.03 6.06 13.99
CA ARG A 10 -14.44 4.90 13.18
C ARG A 10 -13.37 3.82 13.16
N LEU A 11 -12.09 4.19 13.22
CA LEU A 11 -10.95 3.31 13.07
C LEU A 11 -10.39 2.79 14.39
N LYS A 12 -10.81 3.30 15.55
CA LYS A 12 -10.29 2.86 16.85
C LYS A 12 -11.04 1.62 17.32
N ASN A 13 -10.29 0.55 17.60
CA ASN A 13 -10.83 -0.66 18.24
C ASN A 13 -9.77 -1.28 19.16
N GLU A 14 -9.72 -0.79 20.41
CA GLU A 14 -8.75 -1.22 21.42
C GLU A 14 -8.90 -2.69 21.83
N LYS A 15 -10.02 -3.33 21.49
CA LYS A 15 -10.24 -4.77 21.75
C LYS A 15 -9.48 -5.64 20.74
N LEU A 16 -9.25 -5.14 19.53
CA LEU A 16 -8.66 -5.91 18.43
C LEU A 16 -7.22 -5.51 18.13
N TYR A 17 -6.84 -4.25 18.34
CA TYR A 17 -5.48 -3.76 18.08
C TYR A 17 -5.17 -2.49 18.86
N ASN A 18 -3.87 -2.27 19.11
CA ASN A 18 -3.37 -1.03 19.69
C ASN A 18 -3.30 0.05 18.60
N PHE A 19 -4.23 1.01 18.65
CA PHE A 19 -4.34 2.07 17.64
C PHE A 19 -3.15 3.04 17.66
N GLU A 20 -2.59 3.34 18.83
CA GLU A 20 -1.39 4.18 18.95
C GLU A 20 -0.18 3.52 18.31
N LEU A 21 0.03 2.24 18.57
CA LEU A 21 1.09 1.46 17.92
C LEU A 21 0.92 1.48 16.41
N LEU A 22 -0.29 1.25 15.90
CA LEU A 22 -0.57 1.32 14.45
C LEU A 22 -0.18 2.68 13.86
N LYS A 23 -0.54 3.80 14.52
CA LYS A 23 -0.14 5.15 14.09
C LYS A 23 1.38 5.29 13.98
N ILE A 24 2.11 4.73 14.95
CA ILE A 24 3.58 4.74 14.94
C ILE A 24 4.13 3.90 13.78
N LEU A 25 3.62 2.69 13.58
CA LEU A 25 4.07 1.81 12.51
C LEU A 25 3.87 2.46 11.13
N VAL A 26 2.68 3.02 10.88
CA VAL A 26 2.36 3.72 9.63
C VAL A 26 3.23 4.96 9.43
N LYS A 27 3.45 5.78 10.47
CA LYS A 27 4.20 7.03 10.34
C LYS A 27 5.71 6.81 10.18
N TYR A 28 6.26 5.77 10.79
CA TYR A 28 7.71 5.62 10.96
C TYR A 28 8.33 4.40 10.24
N HIS A 29 7.59 3.60 9.46
CA HIS A 29 8.16 2.43 8.76
C HIS A 29 9.36 2.75 7.83
N HIS A 30 9.43 3.94 7.24
CA HIS A 30 10.61 4.40 6.48
C HIS A 30 11.59 5.29 7.28
N SER A 31 11.36 5.49 8.58
CA SER A 31 12.18 6.37 9.42
C SER A 31 13.32 5.65 10.13
N THR A 32 14.30 6.42 10.61
CA THR A 32 15.41 5.91 11.43
C THR A 32 15.00 5.80 12.91
N LYS A 33 15.67 4.93 13.67
CA LYS A 33 15.46 4.78 15.14
C LYS A 33 15.64 6.12 15.84
N LYS A 34 16.62 6.91 15.41
CA LYS A 34 16.90 8.26 15.93
C LYS A 34 15.71 9.20 15.73
N LYS A 35 15.12 9.23 14.54
CA LYS A 35 13.96 10.08 14.24
C LYS A 35 12.73 9.67 15.06
N LEU A 36 12.45 8.37 15.13
CA LEU A 36 11.37 7.83 15.95
C LEU A 36 11.54 8.22 17.43
N ALA A 37 12.74 8.02 17.99
CA ALA A 37 13.04 8.34 19.38
C ALA A 37 12.94 9.85 19.67
N ALA A 38 13.23 10.71 18.68
CA ALA A 38 13.13 12.16 18.82
C ALA A 38 11.70 12.68 18.73
N GLU A 39 10.84 12.10 17.89
CA GLU A 39 9.53 12.68 17.54
C GLU A 39 8.33 11.97 18.18
N SER A 40 8.44 10.67 18.50
CA SER A 40 7.30 9.90 19.00
C SER A 40 7.19 9.94 20.53
N ASN A 41 6.18 10.66 21.03
CA ASN A 41 5.85 10.65 22.46
C ASN A 41 5.40 9.27 22.95
N TYR A 42 4.71 8.49 22.11
CA TYR A 42 4.35 7.11 22.42
C TYR A 42 5.60 6.28 22.71
N TYR A 43 6.60 6.34 21.82
CA TYR A 43 7.83 5.56 21.90
C TYR A 43 8.71 5.97 23.09
N LYS A 44 8.82 7.28 23.38
CA LYS A 44 9.64 7.79 24.49
C LYS A 44 9.18 7.30 25.87
N LYS A 45 7.85 7.13 26.05
CA LYS A 45 7.24 6.74 27.32
C LYS A 45 7.30 5.23 27.61
N GLN A 46 7.68 4.42 26.63
CA GLN A 46 7.75 2.96 26.80
C GLN A 46 9.00 2.52 27.57
N SER A 47 8.94 1.32 28.15
CA SER A 47 10.13 0.61 28.65
C SER A 47 11.12 0.31 27.52
N GLU A 48 12.38 0.01 27.86
CA GLU A 48 13.37 -0.31 26.83
C GLU A 48 13.02 -1.59 26.05
N GLU A 49 12.45 -2.59 26.73
CA GLU A 49 11.95 -3.82 26.10
C GLU A 49 10.85 -3.53 25.07
N GLU A 50 9.86 -2.69 25.42
CA GLU A 50 8.77 -2.37 24.50
C GLU A 50 9.26 -1.46 23.35
N LYS A 51 10.24 -0.57 23.58
CA LYS A 51 10.90 0.19 22.50
C LYS A 51 11.57 -0.74 21.50
N ASP A 52 12.31 -1.74 21.96
CA ASP A 52 12.97 -2.70 21.06
C ASP A 52 11.97 -3.55 20.30
N LYS A 53 10.87 -3.95 20.94
CA LYS A 53 9.75 -4.64 20.27
C LYS A 53 9.11 -3.76 19.20
N VAL A 54 8.78 -2.50 19.49
CA VAL A 54 8.24 -1.56 18.50
C VAL A 54 9.20 -1.36 17.33
N TRP A 55 10.51 -1.27 17.61
CA TRP A 55 11.52 -1.15 16.57
C TRP A 55 11.66 -2.43 15.73
N GLY A 56 11.53 -3.61 16.34
CA GLY A 56 11.48 -4.89 15.65
C GLY A 56 10.29 -4.97 14.68
N LEU A 57 9.10 -4.57 15.12
CA LEU A 57 7.91 -4.50 14.26
C LEU A 57 8.09 -3.54 13.07
N LEU A 58 8.71 -2.37 13.29
CA LEU A 58 9.02 -1.43 12.22
C LEU A 58 9.98 -2.03 11.19
N LYS A 59 11.01 -2.76 11.62
CA LYS A 59 11.93 -3.45 10.72
C LYS A 59 11.20 -4.50 9.87
N ILE A 60 10.35 -5.32 10.49
CA ILE A 60 9.54 -6.32 9.78
C ILE A 60 8.70 -5.66 8.68
N ILE A 61 7.99 -4.59 9.00
CA ILE A 61 7.14 -3.88 8.04
C ILE A 61 7.99 -3.26 6.93
N LYS A 62 9.12 -2.64 7.28
CA LYS A 62 10.04 -2.04 6.31
C LYS A 62 10.60 -3.08 5.32
N ASP A 63 11.02 -4.23 5.83
CA ASP A 63 11.58 -5.30 5.01
C ASP A 63 10.49 -5.94 4.14
N ALA A 64 9.28 -6.15 4.68
CA ALA A 64 8.15 -6.66 3.92
C ALA A 64 7.73 -5.74 2.77
N ASP A 65 7.65 -4.44 3.02
CA ASP A 65 7.33 -3.42 2.00
C ASP A 65 8.40 -3.43 0.90
N SER A 66 9.68 -3.49 1.28
CA SER A 66 10.78 -3.62 0.32
C SER A 66 10.66 -4.90 -0.50
N TYR A 67 10.40 -6.05 0.12
CA TYR A 67 10.36 -7.35 -0.55
C TYR A 67 9.18 -7.45 -1.51
N SER A 68 8.04 -6.87 -1.17
CA SER A 68 6.88 -6.75 -2.06
C SER A 68 7.19 -5.99 -3.36
N CYS A 69 8.24 -5.15 -3.37
CA CYS A 69 8.65 -4.37 -4.53
C CYS A 69 9.84 -4.94 -5.31
N LYS A 70 10.52 -5.97 -4.81
CA LYS A 70 11.89 -6.34 -5.25
C LYS A 70 12.00 -6.86 -6.67
N GLU A 71 10.91 -7.39 -7.23
CA GLU A 71 10.89 -7.88 -8.62
C GLU A 71 10.83 -6.73 -9.64
N ARG A 72 10.68 -5.48 -9.20
CA ARG A 72 10.71 -4.34 -10.11
C ARG A 72 12.15 -4.08 -10.56
N ASP A 73 12.38 -4.12 -11.87
CA ASP A 73 13.63 -3.64 -12.48
C ASP A 73 13.69 -2.10 -12.45
N VAL A 74 13.93 -1.57 -11.26
CA VAL A 74 13.95 -0.13 -10.98
C VAL A 74 15.17 0.55 -11.64
N GLU A 75 16.27 -0.18 -11.79
CA GLU A 75 17.53 0.32 -12.35
C GLU A 75 17.45 0.59 -13.86
N GLU A 76 16.55 -0.10 -14.56
CA GLU A 76 16.31 0.05 -16.00
C GLU A 76 15.19 1.06 -16.33
N GLN A 77 14.50 1.61 -15.32
CA GLN A 77 13.36 2.49 -15.52
C GLN A 77 13.71 3.97 -15.36
N SER A 78 13.34 4.76 -16.36
CA SER A 78 13.33 6.22 -16.25
C SER A 78 12.35 6.68 -15.16
N ARG A 79 12.71 7.73 -14.43
CA ARG A 79 11.80 8.38 -13.48
C ARG A 79 10.76 9.21 -14.26
N ARG A 80 9.50 9.16 -13.84
CA ARG A 80 8.45 10.00 -14.42
C ARG A 80 8.69 11.46 -14.03
N ASP A 81 8.80 12.35 -15.02
CA ASP A 81 8.77 13.79 -14.79
C ASP A 81 7.35 14.20 -14.33
N HIS A 82 7.25 14.62 -13.07
CA HIS A 82 6.19 15.48 -12.51
C HIS A 82 4.72 14.99 -12.56
N SER A 83 4.41 13.81 -13.11
CA SER A 83 3.05 13.27 -13.19
C SER A 83 2.60 12.50 -11.93
N GLY A 84 3.43 12.42 -10.88
CA GLY A 84 3.27 11.47 -9.78
C GLY A 84 1.91 11.46 -9.04
N LYS A 85 1.16 12.56 -9.01
CA LYS A 85 -0.18 12.58 -8.37
C LYS A 85 -1.33 12.16 -9.28
N VAL A 86 -1.12 12.16 -10.59
CA VAL A 86 -2.13 11.86 -11.62
C VAL A 86 -1.71 10.68 -12.51
N ALA A 87 -0.66 9.98 -12.12
CA ALA A 87 -0.17 8.79 -12.78
C ALA A 87 -1.22 7.67 -12.65
N PRO A 88 -1.69 7.09 -13.77
CA PRO A 88 -2.56 5.91 -13.73
C PRO A 88 -1.76 4.62 -13.52
N LEU A 89 -2.50 3.57 -13.15
CA LEU A 89 -2.03 2.18 -13.17
C LEU A 89 -1.99 1.70 -14.63
N ASP A 90 -0.82 1.23 -15.07
CA ASP A 90 -0.61 0.60 -16.36
C ASP A 90 -1.20 -0.82 -16.35
N SER A 91 -1.73 -1.24 -17.50
CA SER A 91 -2.16 -2.62 -17.69
C SER A 91 -0.96 -3.55 -17.59
N ILE A 92 -1.07 -4.62 -16.79
CA ILE A 92 -0.04 -5.67 -16.71
C ILE A 92 0.26 -6.27 -18.10
N PHE A 93 -0.75 -6.30 -18.98
CA PHE A 93 -0.61 -6.81 -20.34
C PHE A 93 0.21 -5.89 -21.26
N SER A 94 0.45 -4.63 -20.89
CA SER A 94 1.28 -3.72 -21.70
C SER A 94 2.75 -4.15 -21.78
N GLN A 95 3.16 -5.11 -20.96
CA GLN A 95 4.51 -5.67 -20.93
C GLN A 95 4.67 -6.93 -21.76
N ILE A 96 3.56 -7.52 -22.20
CA ILE A 96 3.57 -8.77 -22.94
C ILE A 96 3.57 -8.41 -24.43
N SER A 97 4.65 -8.75 -25.13
CA SER A 97 4.68 -8.73 -26.60
C SER A 97 4.62 -10.16 -27.14
N LEU A 98 3.62 -10.44 -27.99
CA LEU A 98 3.41 -11.75 -28.62
C LEU A 98 4.08 -11.83 -30.00
N GLY A 99 5.32 -11.34 -30.13
CA GLY A 99 6.20 -11.66 -31.26
C GLY A 99 5.88 -10.98 -32.59
N SER A 100 5.19 -9.84 -32.61
CA SER A 100 5.04 -9.06 -33.86
C SER A 100 6.38 -8.46 -34.26
N LYS A 101 6.95 -8.95 -35.37
CA LYS A 101 8.26 -8.53 -35.91
C LYS A 101 8.34 -7.05 -36.33
N ASN A 102 7.25 -6.28 -36.23
CA ASN A 102 7.17 -4.87 -36.65
C ASN A 102 7.02 -3.87 -35.49
N ASP A 103 7.23 -4.27 -34.23
CA ASP A 103 7.04 -3.42 -33.03
C ASP A 103 8.03 -2.24 -32.88
N LYS A 104 8.95 -2.05 -33.83
CA LYS A 104 9.87 -0.90 -33.87
C LYS A 104 9.19 0.42 -34.26
N ASP A 105 8.02 0.35 -34.89
CA ASP A 105 7.27 1.54 -35.37
C ASP A 105 6.09 1.94 -34.47
N VAL A 106 5.82 1.21 -33.38
CA VAL A 106 4.77 1.60 -32.42
C VAL A 106 5.34 2.65 -31.48
N LYS A 107 4.86 3.90 -31.61
CA LYS A 107 5.24 4.99 -30.70
C LYS A 107 4.99 4.57 -29.26
N ILE A 108 5.89 4.94 -28.36
CA ILE A 108 5.81 4.63 -26.91
C ILE A 108 4.45 5.05 -26.32
N SER A 109 3.83 6.12 -26.84
CA SER A 109 2.49 6.57 -26.45
C SER A 109 1.35 5.60 -26.77
N ASP A 110 1.54 4.72 -27.76
CA ASP A 110 0.51 3.80 -28.25
C ASP A 110 0.50 2.46 -27.50
N LYS A 111 1.48 2.24 -26.61
CA LYS A 111 1.69 0.97 -25.88
C LYS A 111 0.95 0.87 -24.54
N TYR A 112 0.53 1.97 -23.94
CA TYR A 112 0.06 1.95 -22.55
C TYR A 112 -1.46 2.05 -22.44
N TYR A 113 -2.08 0.87 -22.44
CA TYR A 113 -3.42 0.69 -21.88
C TYR A 113 -3.33 0.84 -20.36
N ARG A 114 -4.22 1.63 -19.77
CA ARG A 114 -4.21 1.98 -18.34
C ARG A 114 -5.61 1.88 -17.73
N TYR A 115 -5.68 1.69 -16.43
CA TYR A 115 -6.96 1.60 -15.74
C TYR A 115 -7.44 2.97 -15.26
N ARG A 116 -8.70 3.30 -15.58
CA ARG A 116 -9.41 4.43 -14.97
C ARG A 116 -9.64 4.16 -13.48
N ILE A 117 -9.68 5.23 -12.69
CA ILE A 117 -9.97 5.10 -11.27
C ILE A 117 -11.46 4.88 -11.10
N ASN A 118 -11.82 3.71 -10.57
CA ASN A 118 -13.17 3.43 -10.15
C ASN A 118 -13.20 2.33 -9.09
N SER A 119 -14.32 2.25 -8.39
CA SER A 119 -14.71 1.07 -7.63
C SER A 119 -14.65 -0.19 -8.50
N ILE A 120 -14.21 -1.33 -7.94
CA ILE A 120 -14.07 -2.57 -8.68
C ILE A 120 -15.41 -2.98 -9.30
N ASN A 121 -15.47 -3.02 -10.62
CA ASN A 121 -16.69 -3.28 -11.35
C ASN A 121 -16.34 -3.81 -12.74
N PRO A 122 -16.84 -4.99 -13.15
CA PRO A 122 -16.53 -5.58 -14.44
C PRO A 122 -16.73 -4.64 -15.65
N LEU A 123 -17.67 -3.71 -15.58
CA LEU A 123 -17.95 -2.73 -16.65
C LEU A 123 -16.84 -1.68 -16.80
N TYR A 124 -16.06 -1.43 -15.74
CA TYR A 124 -14.99 -0.42 -15.68
C TYR A 124 -13.61 -1.03 -15.46
N SER A 125 -13.49 -2.37 -15.55
CA SER A 125 -12.24 -3.10 -15.32
C SER A 125 -11.39 -3.31 -16.56
N PHE A 126 -11.81 -2.79 -17.72
CA PHE A 126 -11.01 -2.83 -18.94
C PHE A 126 -10.13 -1.58 -19.04
N PRO A 127 -8.87 -1.72 -19.48
CA PRO A 127 -7.97 -0.59 -19.59
C PRO A 127 -8.21 0.22 -20.88
N ASP A 128 -7.98 1.53 -20.80
CA ASP A 128 -8.16 2.51 -21.87
C ASP A 128 -6.84 3.16 -22.28
N LYS A 129 -6.84 3.82 -23.45
CA LYS A 129 -5.71 4.63 -23.91
C LYS A 129 -5.83 6.06 -23.36
N PHE A 130 -5.02 6.38 -22.35
CA PHE A 130 -4.87 7.74 -21.83
C PHE A 130 -3.54 7.86 -21.08
N THR A 131 -3.07 9.08 -20.76
CA THR A 131 -1.74 9.31 -20.16
C THR A 131 -1.79 9.73 -18.70
N THR A 132 -2.81 10.50 -18.32
CA THR A 132 -2.94 11.05 -16.97
C THR A 132 -4.39 10.99 -16.52
N LEU A 133 -4.58 10.72 -15.23
CA LEU A 133 -5.88 10.79 -14.57
C LEU A 133 -6.33 12.24 -14.40
N ASP A 134 -7.65 12.43 -14.37
CA ASP A 134 -8.22 13.71 -13.97
C ASP A 134 -8.08 13.88 -12.44
N LYS A 135 -7.76 15.10 -11.99
CA LYS A 135 -7.59 15.36 -10.55
C LYS A 135 -8.90 15.22 -9.78
N ASN A 136 -10.03 15.60 -10.39
CA ASN A 136 -11.35 15.47 -9.78
C ASN A 136 -11.74 14.00 -9.69
N GLU A 137 -11.42 13.17 -10.69
CA GLU A 137 -11.62 11.70 -10.65
C GLU A 137 -10.96 11.08 -9.41
N ILE A 138 -9.70 11.48 -9.13
CA ILE A 138 -8.97 11.02 -7.93
C ILE A 138 -9.64 11.52 -6.64
N ILE A 139 -9.99 12.81 -6.59
CA ILE A 139 -10.62 13.41 -5.40
C ILE A 139 -11.97 12.74 -5.09
N ASP A 140 -12.81 12.57 -6.11
CA ASP A 140 -14.12 11.95 -5.99
C ASP A 140 -14.00 10.49 -5.53
N HIS A 141 -13.02 9.76 -6.04
CA HIS A 141 -12.77 8.38 -5.62
C HIS A 141 -12.26 8.27 -4.18
N VAL A 142 -11.37 9.17 -3.76
CA VAL A 142 -10.95 9.26 -2.36
C VAL A 142 -12.15 9.59 -1.46
N MET A 143 -13.03 10.51 -1.86
CA MET A 143 -14.25 10.82 -1.12
C MET A 143 -15.19 9.60 -1.04
N LYS A 144 -15.36 8.84 -2.13
CA LYS A 144 -16.13 7.59 -2.11
C LYS A 144 -15.55 6.59 -1.12
N PHE A 145 -14.24 6.36 -1.12
CA PHE A 145 -13.57 5.50 -0.14
C PHE A 145 -13.83 5.97 1.30
N GLU A 146 -13.61 7.26 1.57
CA GLU A 146 -13.80 7.85 2.90
C GLU A 146 -15.26 7.76 3.41
N ASN A 147 -16.22 7.98 2.52
CA ASN A 147 -17.65 7.89 2.84
C ASN A 147 -18.06 6.45 3.15
N ASN A 148 -17.50 5.47 2.44
CA ASN A 148 -17.82 4.05 2.60
C ASN A 148 -17.02 3.33 3.70
N LEU A 149 -16.16 4.03 4.44
CA LEU A 149 -15.48 3.43 5.59
C LEU A 149 -16.49 2.86 6.61
N PRO A 150 -16.43 1.59 7.01
CA PRO A 150 -17.29 1.10 8.06
C PRO A 150 -16.83 1.64 9.41
N ASP A 151 -17.68 1.46 10.42
CA ASP A 151 -17.33 1.70 11.80
C ASP A 151 -16.65 0.45 12.38
N PHE A 152 -15.31 0.46 12.43
CA PHE A 152 -14.50 -0.65 12.92
C PHE A 152 -14.64 -0.86 14.42
N SER A 153 -15.12 0.14 15.18
CA SER A 153 -15.36 0.00 16.62
C SER A 153 -16.42 -1.07 16.95
N LYS A 154 -17.30 -1.37 15.99
CA LYS A 154 -18.37 -2.38 16.10
C LYS A 154 -17.90 -3.80 15.82
N LEU A 155 -16.70 -3.99 15.29
CA LEU A 155 -16.18 -5.31 14.95
C LEU A 155 -15.67 -6.03 16.21
N THR A 156 -16.03 -7.31 16.33
CA THR A 156 -15.73 -8.13 17.52
C THR A 156 -14.64 -9.16 17.29
N ALA A 157 -14.27 -9.43 16.04
CA ALA A 157 -13.29 -10.44 15.69
C ALA A 157 -12.24 -9.88 14.72
N PHE A 158 -10.97 -10.16 15.02
CA PHE A 158 -9.84 -9.71 14.20
C PHE A 158 -9.94 -10.20 12.75
N LYS A 159 -10.38 -11.45 12.53
CA LYS A 159 -10.62 -11.98 11.18
C LYS A 159 -11.69 -11.19 10.42
N GLY A 160 -12.78 -10.79 11.10
CA GLY A 160 -13.82 -9.96 10.49
C GLY A 160 -13.28 -8.58 10.10
N MET A 161 -12.48 -7.97 10.96
CA MET A 161 -11.77 -6.72 10.68
C MET A 161 -10.83 -6.81 9.48
N LEU A 162 -10.02 -7.89 9.40
CA LEU A 162 -9.15 -8.11 8.24
C LEU A 162 -9.94 -8.26 6.94
N ASN A 163 -11.03 -9.04 6.94
CA ASN A 163 -11.88 -9.21 5.76
C ASN A 163 -12.48 -7.87 5.30
N VAL A 164 -12.94 -7.05 6.24
CA VAL A 164 -13.46 -5.72 5.93
C VAL A 164 -12.39 -4.84 5.29
N TRP A 165 -11.17 -4.83 5.83
CA TRP A 165 -10.05 -4.09 5.24
C TRP A 165 -9.68 -4.60 3.85
N LEU A 166 -9.60 -5.92 3.67
CA LEU A 166 -9.29 -6.52 2.37
C LEU A 166 -10.31 -6.12 1.32
N ASN A 167 -11.61 -6.23 1.62
CA ASN A 167 -12.67 -5.85 0.69
C ASN A 167 -12.63 -4.35 0.35
N LEU A 168 -12.42 -3.48 1.34
CA LEU A 168 -12.32 -2.03 1.10
C LEU A 168 -11.11 -1.67 0.24
N LEU A 169 -9.95 -2.27 0.52
CA LEU A 169 -8.74 -1.99 -0.25
C LEU A 169 -8.85 -2.57 -1.65
N GLU A 170 -9.44 -3.75 -1.83
CA GLU A 170 -9.69 -4.32 -3.16
C GLU A 170 -10.63 -3.41 -3.95
N GLU A 171 -11.78 -3.06 -3.39
CA GLU A 171 -12.78 -2.20 -4.01
C GLU A 171 -12.22 -0.86 -4.48
N TYR A 172 -11.45 -0.18 -3.63
CA TYR A 172 -11.05 1.21 -3.86
C TYR A 172 -9.59 1.39 -4.29
N THR A 173 -8.73 0.37 -4.25
CA THR A 173 -7.30 0.53 -4.55
C THR A 173 -6.73 -0.45 -5.59
N TRP A 174 -7.57 -1.32 -6.18
CA TRP A 174 -7.15 -2.24 -7.25
C TRP A 174 -6.62 -1.53 -8.51
N CYS A 175 -7.11 -0.33 -8.82
CA CYS A 175 -6.71 0.45 -10.01
C CYS A 175 -5.81 1.66 -9.67
N ILE A 176 -5.30 1.73 -8.44
CA ILE A 176 -4.38 2.80 -8.00
C ILE A 176 -2.96 2.24 -8.08
N PRO A 177 -2.00 2.93 -8.72
CA PRO A 177 -0.62 2.50 -8.72
C PRO A 177 0.01 2.52 -7.32
N SER A 178 0.73 1.45 -6.97
CA SER A 178 1.50 1.38 -5.72
C SER A 178 2.67 2.35 -5.67
N ASP A 179 3.28 2.64 -6.84
CA ASP A 179 4.42 3.54 -6.96
C ASP A 179 4.37 4.28 -8.30
N THR A 180 4.33 5.61 -8.24
CA THR A 180 4.21 6.50 -9.39
C THR A 180 5.53 7.15 -9.79
N ARG A 181 6.65 6.79 -9.13
CA ARG A 181 7.97 7.40 -9.37
C ARG A 181 8.61 6.97 -10.68
N TYR A 182 8.25 5.79 -11.18
CA TYR A 182 8.87 5.16 -12.34
C TYR A 182 7.93 5.12 -13.53
N GLU A 183 8.51 5.01 -14.73
CA GLU A 183 7.75 4.97 -15.98
C GLU A 183 6.75 3.82 -16.05
N LYS A 184 7.07 2.68 -15.46
CA LYS A 184 6.18 1.53 -15.38
C LYS A 184 5.52 1.49 -14.00
N SER A 185 4.19 1.42 -13.99
CA SER A 185 3.41 1.36 -12.77
C SER A 185 2.26 0.36 -12.96
N ASP A 186 2.58 -0.92 -12.91
CA ASP A 186 1.71 -2.06 -13.22
C ASP A 186 1.24 -2.83 -11.97
N VAL A 187 1.81 -2.52 -10.81
CA VAL A 187 1.44 -3.14 -9.53
C VAL A 187 0.43 -2.24 -8.80
N SER A 188 -0.77 -2.77 -8.58
CA SER A 188 -1.81 -2.06 -7.84
C SER A 188 -1.43 -1.84 -6.38
N LEU A 189 -1.98 -0.79 -5.78
CA LEU A 189 -1.84 -0.49 -4.37
C LEU A 189 -2.48 -1.59 -3.51
N PHE A 190 -3.61 -2.14 -3.94
CA PHE A 190 -4.23 -3.29 -3.27
C PHE A 190 -3.28 -4.48 -3.19
N ASP A 191 -2.73 -4.92 -4.33
CA ASP A 191 -1.85 -6.07 -4.40
C ASP A 191 -0.59 -5.84 -3.57
N HIS A 192 0.03 -4.66 -3.69
CA HIS A 192 1.20 -4.29 -2.90
C HIS A 192 0.95 -4.31 -1.39
N LEU A 193 -0.19 -3.78 -0.93
CA LEU A 193 -0.55 -3.79 0.50
C LEU A 193 -0.82 -5.21 0.99
N ARG A 194 -1.51 -6.03 0.18
CA ARG A 194 -1.82 -7.43 0.49
C ARG A 194 -0.56 -8.28 0.60
N SER A 195 0.33 -8.23 -0.39
CA SER A 195 1.61 -8.95 -0.38
C SER A 195 2.51 -8.48 0.76
N THR A 196 2.63 -7.16 0.98
CA THR A 196 3.39 -6.60 2.11
C THR A 196 2.87 -7.13 3.44
N SER A 197 1.55 -7.15 3.65
CA SER A 197 0.95 -7.69 4.88
C SER A 197 1.24 -9.19 5.06
N ALA A 198 1.12 -9.97 3.98
CA ALA A 198 1.43 -11.41 4.02
C ALA A 198 2.90 -11.68 4.34
N ILE A 199 3.83 -10.96 3.70
CA ILE A 199 5.26 -11.09 3.96
C ILE A 199 5.59 -10.68 5.40
N ALA A 200 5.02 -9.57 5.88
CA ALA A 200 5.20 -9.12 7.26
C ALA A 200 4.74 -10.16 8.28
N ALA A 201 3.60 -10.81 8.04
CA ALA A 201 3.10 -11.89 8.90
C ALA A 201 4.04 -13.10 8.92
N CYS A 202 4.59 -13.48 7.77
CA CYS A 202 5.59 -14.56 7.67
C CYS A 202 6.89 -14.21 8.41
N LEU A 203 7.41 -13.00 8.24
CA LEU A 203 8.61 -12.52 8.93
C LEU A 203 8.40 -12.46 10.45
N PHE A 204 7.25 -11.96 10.89
CA PHE A 204 6.87 -11.93 12.30
C PHE A 204 6.82 -13.34 12.89
N ASN A 205 6.14 -14.28 12.23
CA ASN A 205 6.07 -15.67 12.68
C ASN A 205 7.47 -16.31 12.76
N ARG A 206 8.35 -16.05 11.79
CA ARG A 206 9.74 -16.55 11.82
C ARG A 206 10.49 -16.02 13.05
N HIS A 207 10.39 -14.73 13.33
CA HIS A 207 11.06 -14.12 14.49
C HIS A 207 10.53 -14.67 15.82
N ILE A 208 9.22 -14.86 15.95
CA ILE A 208 8.64 -15.49 17.16
C ILE A 208 9.12 -16.93 17.31
N LEU A 209 9.20 -17.69 16.21
CA LEU A 209 9.72 -19.06 16.22
C LEU A 209 11.20 -19.11 16.61
N GLU A 210 12.03 -18.19 16.10
CA GLU A 210 13.44 -18.07 16.49
C GLU A 210 13.57 -17.82 18.00
N ILE A 211 12.78 -16.91 18.58
CA ILE A 211 12.77 -16.63 20.03
C ILE A 211 12.35 -17.86 20.84
N SER A 212 11.36 -18.63 20.36
CA SER A 212 10.89 -19.83 21.05
C SER A 212 11.88 -20.98 21.06
N LYS A 213 12.80 -21.04 20.08
CA LYS A 213 13.84 -22.07 19.97
C LYS A 213 15.12 -21.73 20.74
N SER A 214 15.30 -20.45 21.11
CA SER A 214 16.44 -19.98 21.90
C SER A 214 16.19 -19.98 23.42
N LYS A 215 15.03 -20.48 23.86
CA LYS A 215 14.68 -20.76 25.25
C LYS A 215 14.64 -22.26 25.47
#